data_AF-A0A4P1R4F3-F1
#
_entry.id   AF-A0A4P1R4F3-F1
#
_cell.length_a   1.000
_cell.length_b   1.000
_cell.length_c   1.000
_cell.angle_alpha   90.00
_cell.angle_beta   90.00
_cell.angle_gamma   90.00
#
_symmetry.space_group_name_H-M   'P 1'
#
loop_
_entity.id
_entity.type
_entity.pdbx_description
1 polymer ?
#
loop_
_entity_poly.entity_id
_entity_poly.type
_entity_poly.pdbx_seq_one_letter_code
_entity_poly.pdbx_strand_id
1 'polypeptide(L)'
;MAIYAVLRRASSTVLSLASRRAASSVLPLASRSALTSSSSVSASSSSRNFHTLLFNRFGNVNLSHMRITTIECKNFATKTNADDNLVQVLDSEIKCAFEDDKAQRQVEIPDDFPFEIEDNPGERTIQLKRQYQDETIKVQVDIPNVAPEENEDEDDHEGEKNDYGTSIPLVVSVFKGGNGVSLEFGVTAFPDEVSIDSLSVKQPEDSEEQLAYEGPDFTDLDENLQKAFHKYLEIRGIKPSTTNFLQEYMFSKDNNEYLDWLKNLKNFIEK
;
A
#
# COMPACT_ATOMS: atom_id res chain seq x y z
N MET A 1 40.11 -50.85 49.29
CA MET A 1 41.22 -50.57 48.35
C MET A 1 40.83 -49.34 47.54
N ALA A 2 41.72 -48.33 47.50
CA ALA A 2 41.58 -46.93 47.00
C ALA A 2 40.61 -46.07 47.84
N ILE A 3 40.96 -45.08 48.68
CA ILE A 3 42.09 -44.12 48.89
C ILE A 3 42.17 -42.96 47.87
N TYR A 4 42.24 -41.75 48.45
CA TYR A 4 42.51 -40.36 47.96
C TYR A 4 41.26 -39.48 47.76
N ALA A 5 40.86 -38.55 48.64
CA ALA A 5 41.49 -37.40 49.32
C ALA A 5 41.25 -36.06 48.54
N VAL A 6 40.54 -35.07 49.13
CA VAL A 6 41.08 -33.81 49.75
C VAL A 6 41.26 -32.69 48.69
N LEU A 7 40.87 -31.40 48.77
CA LEU A 7 40.56 -30.44 49.84
C LEU A 7 40.00 -29.11 49.23
N ARG A 8 39.23 -28.33 50.03
CA ARG A 8 39.14 -26.84 50.18
C ARG A 8 39.01 -25.90 48.94
N ARG A 9 38.21 -24.82 48.96
CA ARG A 9 38.25 -23.62 49.86
C ARG A 9 36.96 -22.77 49.60
N ALA A 10 36.08 -22.54 50.57
CA ALA A 10 35.92 -21.38 51.46
C ALA A 10 35.58 -19.99 50.84
N SER A 11 34.38 -19.51 51.22
CA SER A 11 33.97 -18.16 51.65
C SER A 11 34.07 -16.93 50.74
N SER A 12 32.94 -16.22 50.56
CA SER A 12 32.78 -14.84 51.07
C SER A 12 31.31 -14.36 51.03
N THR A 13 30.79 -13.98 52.20
CA THR A 13 29.60 -13.17 52.48
C THR A 13 29.88 -11.69 52.25
N VAL A 14 28.93 -10.92 51.68
CA VAL A 14 28.72 -9.51 52.08
C VAL A 14 27.23 -9.12 51.98
N LEU A 15 26.69 -8.70 53.12
CA LEU A 15 25.40 -8.03 53.37
C LEU A 15 25.48 -6.53 53.02
N SER A 16 24.30 -5.89 52.91
CA SER A 16 23.98 -4.45 53.14
C SER A 16 23.32 -3.78 51.92
N LEU A 17 22.40 -2.82 52.03
CA LEU A 17 21.69 -2.23 53.16
C LEU A 17 20.40 -1.62 52.57
N ALA A 18 19.27 -1.77 53.26
CA ALA A 18 18.12 -0.92 53.05
C ALA A 18 18.39 0.47 53.64
N SER A 19 17.91 1.53 52.98
CA SER A 19 17.71 2.83 53.65
C SER A 19 16.52 3.56 53.06
N ARG A 20 15.54 3.85 53.93
CA ARG A 20 14.39 4.73 53.71
C ARG A 20 14.84 6.18 53.95
N ARG A 21 14.30 7.14 53.20
CA ARG A 21 13.85 8.42 53.80
C ARG A 21 12.87 9.18 52.92
N ALA A 22 11.78 9.60 53.53
CA ALA A 22 10.75 10.50 53.02
C ALA A 22 10.92 11.91 53.62
N ALA A 23 10.24 12.88 52.97
CA ALA A 23 9.81 14.25 53.40
C ALA A 23 10.23 15.29 52.34
N SER A 24 9.52 16.37 51.99
CA SER A 24 8.13 16.87 52.09
C SER A 24 8.13 18.32 51.54
N SER A 25 6.95 18.84 51.14
CA SER A 25 6.61 20.27 50.85
C SER A 25 7.00 20.82 49.45
N VAL A 26 6.26 21.68 48.75
CA VAL A 26 5.24 22.71 49.08
C VAL A 26 4.28 22.90 47.87
N LEU A 27 3.02 23.30 48.13
CA LEU A 27 2.02 23.73 47.13
C LEU A 27 2.38 25.06 46.45
N PRO A 28 1.76 25.38 45.30
CA PRO A 28 0.87 26.54 45.33
C PRO A 28 -0.49 26.32 44.66
N LEU A 29 -1.51 26.90 45.29
CA LEU A 29 -2.83 27.23 44.75
C LEU A 29 -2.71 28.33 43.70
N ALA A 30 -3.33 28.14 42.54
CA ALA A 30 -3.85 29.23 41.72
C ALA A 30 -5.09 28.76 40.95
N SER A 31 -6.24 29.24 41.41
CA SER A 31 -7.53 29.19 40.74
C SER A 31 -7.60 30.22 39.61
N ARG A 32 -8.04 29.80 38.42
CA ARG A 32 -8.79 30.67 37.49
C ARG A 32 -9.66 29.84 36.54
N SER A 33 -10.95 30.06 36.67
CA SER A 33 -12.03 29.64 35.78
C SER A 33 -12.06 30.48 34.50
N ALA A 34 -12.30 29.86 33.35
CA ALA A 34 -13.11 30.42 32.26
C ALA A 34 -13.60 29.30 31.35
N LEU A 35 -14.92 29.30 31.13
CA LEU A 35 -15.66 28.46 30.19
C LEU A 35 -15.46 28.99 28.77
N THR A 36 -15.22 28.12 27.80
CA THR A 36 -15.71 28.29 26.42
C THR A 36 -15.93 26.93 25.77
N SER A 37 -17.12 26.77 25.23
CA SER A 37 -17.64 25.61 24.52
C SER A 37 -16.81 25.21 23.31
N SER A 38 -16.59 23.91 23.12
CA SER A 38 -16.31 23.33 21.82
C SER A 38 -17.05 21.99 21.69
N SER A 39 -18.08 22.00 20.85
CA SER A 39 -18.73 20.82 20.32
C SER A 39 -17.78 20.13 19.34
N SER A 40 -17.21 18.99 19.75
CA SER A 40 -16.46 18.10 18.87
C SER A 40 -17.44 17.13 18.20
N VAL A 41 -17.78 17.40 16.94
CA VAL A 41 -18.27 16.36 16.02
C VAL A 41 -17.04 15.70 15.40
N SER A 42 -16.68 14.54 15.91
CA SER A 42 -15.66 13.68 15.33
C SER A 42 -16.30 12.86 14.22
N ALA A 43 -16.29 13.39 12.99
CA ALA A 43 -16.48 12.57 11.80
C ALA A 43 -15.08 12.11 11.34
N SER A 44 -14.63 10.99 11.90
CA SER A 44 -13.38 10.34 11.49
C SER A 44 -13.65 9.56 10.20
N SER A 45 -13.55 10.21 9.05
CA SER A 45 -13.37 9.51 7.78
C SER A 45 -11.88 9.19 7.67
N SER A 46 -11.46 8.10 8.31
CA SER A 46 -10.10 7.58 8.20
C SER A 46 -9.94 6.90 6.85
N SER A 47 -9.59 7.67 5.83
CA SER A 47 -8.98 7.11 4.61
C SER A 47 -7.59 6.61 5.02
N ARG A 48 -7.43 5.27 5.03
CA ARG A 48 -6.24 4.57 5.51
C ARG A 48 -5.27 4.46 4.34
N ASN A 49 -4.17 5.19 4.42
CA ASN A 49 -3.16 5.25 3.37
C ASN A 49 -2.00 4.31 3.70
N PHE A 50 -2.16 3.02 3.41
CA PHE A 50 -1.17 1.95 3.63
C PHE A 50 0.03 1.98 2.65
N HIS A 51 0.56 3.17 2.36
CA HIS A 51 1.61 3.34 1.34
C HIS A 51 2.99 2.80 1.75
N THR A 52 3.25 2.54 3.03
CA THR A 52 4.63 2.26 3.50
C THR A 52 5.23 0.97 2.92
N LEU A 53 4.42 -0.04 2.57
CA LEU A 53 4.91 -1.30 1.99
C LEU A 53 5.15 -1.25 0.48
N LEU A 54 4.56 -0.28 -0.21
CA LEU A 54 4.75 -0.10 -1.65
C LEU A 54 5.92 0.84 -1.97
N PHE A 55 6.41 1.61 -0.99
CA PHE A 55 7.37 2.69 -1.28
C PHE A 55 8.84 2.37 -0.99
N ASN A 56 9.19 1.27 -0.32
CA ASN A 56 10.57 1.10 0.18
C ASN A 56 11.53 0.29 -0.72
N ARG A 57 11.13 -0.14 -1.92
CA ARG A 57 12.06 -0.82 -2.86
C ARG A 57 11.93 -0.52 -4.35
N PHE A 58 11.09 0.43 -4.77
CA PHE A 58 10.96 0.78 -6.18
C PHE A 58 11.66 2.12 -6.45
N GLY A 59 12.79 2.05 -7.16
CA GLY A 59 13.47 3.24 -7.66
C GLY A 59 12.53 4.07 -8.54
N ASN A 60 12.55 5.39 -8.34
CA ASN A 60 11.96 6.43 -9.19
C ASN A 60 10.96 5.94 -10.25
N VAL A 61 9.72 5.71 -9.85
CA VAL A 61 8.64 5.42 -10.81
C VAL A 61 8.20 6.76 -11.42
N ASN A 62 8.67 7.02 -12.63
CA ASN A 62 8.25 8.19 -13.40
C ASN A 62 6.88 7.88 -14.01
N LEU A 63 5.81 8.50 -13.50
CA LEU A 63 4.48 8.44 -14.09
C LEU A 63 4.56 9.02 -15.52
N SER A 64 4.70 8.14 -16.51
CA SER A 64 4.99 8.52 -17.90
C SER A 64 3.91 8.03 -18.85
N HIS A 65 2.66 8.42 -18.60
CA HIS A 65 1.68 8.52 -19.68
C HIS A 65 0.87 9.78 -19.49
N MET A 66 1.43 10.91 -19.89
CA MET A 66 0.66 12.02 -20.47
C MET A 66 1.54 12.64 -21.55
N ARG A 67 1.09 12.60 -22.81
CA ARG A 67 1.72 13.36 -23.89
C ARG A 67 1.46 14.84 -23.63
N ILE A 68 2.30 15.47 -22.82
CA ILE A 68 2.32 16.93 -22.69
C ILE A 68 2.83 17.48 -24.02
N THR A 69 1.90 17.94 -24.85
CA THR A 69 2.28 18.80 -25.98
C THR A 69 2.73 20.14 -25.41
N THR A 70 4.03 20.41 -25.47
CA THR A 70 4.62 21.67 -25.02
C THR A 70 4.20 22.80 -25.94
N ILE A 71 3.18 23.56 -25.55
CA ILE A 71 2.89 24.87 -26.13
C ILE A 71 3.65 25.91 -25.31
N GLU A 72 4.68 26.50 -25.92
CA GLU A 72 5.50 27.56 -25.31
C GLU A 72 4.70 28.88 -25.30
N CYS A 73 4.41 29.43 -24.11
CA CYS A 73 3.76 30.74 -23.97
C CYS A 73 4.55 31.63 -23.00
N LYS A 74 5.20 32.66 -23.56
CA LYS A 74 5.71 33.80 -22.79
C LYS A 74 4.55 34.77 -22.56
N ASN A 75 4.20 35.08 -21.30
CA ASN A 75 3.65 36.37 -20.89
C ASN A 75 3.65 36.55 -19.36
N PHE A 76 3.91 37.78 -18.93
CA PHE A 76 3.92 38.23 -17.54
C PHE A 76 2.47 38.41 -17.05
N ALA A 77 1.99 37.54 -16.15
CA ALA A 77 0.56 37.38 -15.86
C ALA A 77 0.05 38.23 -14.69
N THR A 78 -1.11 38.86 -14.91
CA THR A 78 -2.03 39.28 -13.85
C THR A 78 -2.94 38.10 -13.51
N LYS A 79 -3.31 37.96 -12.23
CA LYS A 79 -3.93 36.77 -11.62
C LYS A 79 -5.13 36.20 -12.40
N THR A 80 -5.96 37.06 -13.00
CA THR A 80 -7.16 36.67 -13.76
C THR A 80 -6.87 35.94 -15.09
N ASN A 81 -5.73 36.16 -15.74
CA ASN A 81 -5.45 35.52 -17.04
C ASN A 81 -4.89 34.09 -16.91
N ALA A 82 -4.14 33.82 -15.85
CA ALA A 82 -3.52 32.51 -15.62
C ALA A 82 -4.58 31.45 -15.29
N ASP A 83 -5.56 31.80 -14.45
CA ASP A 83 -6.64 30.89 -14.06
C ASP A 83 -7.54 30.57 -15.26
N ASP A 84 -7.93 31.59 -16.05
CA ASP A 84 -8.71 31.39 -17.29
C ASP A 84 -7.98 30.49 -18.30
N ASN A 85 -6.67 30.69 -18.47
CA ASN A 85 -5.86 29.85 -19.35
C ASN A 85 -5.78 28.40 -18.85
N LEU A 86 -5.59 28.20 -17.55
CA LEU A 86 -5.55 26.88 -16.94
C LEU A 86 -6.90 26.16 -17.08
N VAL A 87 -8.02 26.86 -16.88
CA VAL A 87 -9.36 26.30 -17.10
C VAL A 87 -9.55 25.83 -18.54
N GLN A 88 -9.11 26.62 -19.53
CA GLN A 88 -9.20 26.23 -20.95
C GLN A 88 -8.38 24.98 -21.27
N VAL A 89 -7.18 24.86 -20.67
CA VAL A 89 -6.33 23.66 -20.82
C VAL A 89 -7.00 22.45 -20.17
N LEU A 90 -7.53 22.60 -18.96
CA LEU A 90 -8.26 21.54 -18.26
C LEU A 90 -9.50 21.09 -19.03
N ASP A 91 -10.25 22.01 -19.64
CA ASP A 91 -11.40 21.65 -20.48
C ASP A 91 -11.02 20.80 -21.70
N SER A 92 -9.89 21.13 -22.31
CA SER A 92 -9.38 20.37 -23.45
C SER A 92 -8.96 18.97 -23.00
N GLU A 93 -8.29 18.86 -21.86
CA GLU A 93 -7.84 17.59 -21.29
C GLU A 93 -9.01 16.70 -20.83
N ILE A 94 -9.99 17.27 -20.12
CA ILE A 94 -11.22 16.56 -19.71
C ILE A 94 -11.95 15.99 -20.92
N LYS A 95 -12.01 16.76 -22.01
CA LYS A 95 -12.64 16.29 -23.25
C LYS A 95 -11.88 15.09 -23.83
N CYS A 96 -10.55 15.15 -23.91
CA CYS A 96 -9.73 14.04 -24.37
C CYS A 96 -9.94 12.79 -23.49
N ALA A 97 -9.79 12.93 -22.17
CA ALA A 97 -9.96 11.81 -21.23
C ALA A 97 -11.36 11.19 -21.29
N PHE A 98 -12.40 11.99 -21.51
CA PHE A 98 -13.77 11.48 -21.69
C PHE A 98 -13.97 10.70 -22.99
N GLU A 99 -13.32 11.13 -24.08
CA GLU A 99 -13.36 10.41 -25.35
C GLU A 99 -12.65 9.05 -25.24
N ASP A 100 -11.53 8.99 -24.52
CA ASP A 100 -10.77 7.77 -24.26
C ASP A 100 -11.54 6.78 -23.35
N ASP A 101 -12.09 7.25 -22.22
CA ASP A 101 -12.90 6.42 -21.31
C ASP A 101 -14.12 5.81 -22.02
N LYS A 102 -14.82 6.60 -22.85
CA LYS A 102 -15.95 6.11 -23.65
C LYS A 102 -15.53 5.06 -24.69
N ALA A 103 -14.30 5.13 -25.19
CA ALA A 103 -13.77 4.14 -26.12
C ALA A 103 -13.43 2.82 -25.43
N GLN A 104 -13.19 2.83 -24.12
CA GLN A 104 -13.00 1.63 -23.32
C GLN A 104 -14.33 0.91 -23.07
N ARG A 105 -14.28 -0.42 -23.10
CA ARG A 105 -15.44 -1.25 -22.76
C ARG A 105 -15.55 -1.34 -21.25
N GLN A 106 -16.78 -1.31 -20.75
CA GLN A 106 -17.03 -1.70 -19.36
C GLN A 106 -16.47 -3.10 -19.13
N VAL A 107 -15.59 -3.23 -18.15
CA VAL A 107 -14.97 -4.52 -17.81
C VAL A 107 -15.99 -5.32 -17.01
N GLU A 108 -16.53 -6.38 -17.60
CA GLU A 108 -17.48 -7.28 -16.93
C GLU A 108 -16.72 -8.21 -15.97
N ILE A 109 -17.19 -8.32 -14.73
CA ILE A 109 -16.59 -9.22 -13.74
C ILE A 109 -16.88 -10.67 -14.16
N PRO A 110 -15.86 -11.55 -14.31
CA PRO A 110 -16.06 -12.95 -14.64
C PRO A 110 -16.94 -13.68 -13.61
N ASP A 111 -17.82 -14.56 -14.10
CA ASP A 111 -18.72 -15.34 -13.24
C ASP A 111 -17.99 -16.22 -12.21
N ASP A 112 -16.76 -16.65 -12.53
CA ASP A 112 -15.92 -17.49 -11.67
C ASP A 112 -14.93 -16.69 -10.81
N PHE A 113 -15.02 -15.35 -10.83
CA PHE A 113 -14.18 -14.48 -10.02
C PHE A 113 -14.47 -14.69 -8.53
N PRO A 114 -13.47 -15.07 -7.70
CA PRO A 114 -13.74 -15.60 -6.37
C PRO A 114 -13.86 -14.55 -5.26
N PHE A 115 -13.76 -13.25 -5.57
CA PHE A 115 -13.79 -12.17 -4.59
C PHE A 115 -14.97 -11.22 -4.81
N GLU A 116 -15.49 -10.68 -3.71
CA GLU A 116 -16.32 -9.47 -3.74
C GLU A 116 -15.42 -8.25 -3.93
N ILE A 117 -15.80 -7.34 -4.82
CA ILE A 117 -15.06 -6.10 -5.11
C ILE A 117 -15.74 -4.92 -4.41
N GLU A 118 -14.98 -4.21 -3.59
CA GLU A 118 -15.34 -2.89 -3.05
C GLU A 118 -14.46 -1.83 -3.72
N ASP A 119 -15.10 -1.03 -4.58
CA ASP A 119 -14.47 0.06 -5.33
C ASP A 119 -15.14 1.38 -4.94
N ASN A 120 -14.36 2.28 -4.35
CA ASN A 120 -14.81 3.58 -3.88
C ASN A 120 -14.24 4.70 -4.79
N PRO A 121 -15.09 5.56 -5.37
CA PRO A 121 -14.63 6.71 -6.14
C PRO A 121 -13.73 7.64 -5.33
N GLY A 122 -12.65 8.11 -5.93
CA GLY A 122 -11.64 8.96 -5.30
C GLY A 122 -10.56 8.19 -4.53
N GLU A 123 -10.68 6.87 -4.41
CA GLU A 123 -9.62 6.01 -3.87
C GLU A 123 -8.81 5.40 -5.01
N ARG A 124 -7.47 5.43 -4.88
CA ARG A 124 -6.55 4.86 -5.87
C ARG A 124 -6.66 3.33 -5.96
N THR A 125 -7.00 2.67 -4.86
CA THR A 125 -7.00 1.21 -4.74
C THR A 125 -8.41 0.65 -4.61
N ILE A 126 -8.61 -0.61 -4.97
CA ILE A 126 -9.83 -1.36 -4.62
C ILE A 126 -9.55 -2.38 -3.52
N GLN A 127 -10.61 -2.81 -2.84
CA GLN A 127 -10.54 -3.84 -1.81
C GLN A 127 -11.31 -5.09 -2.27
N LEU A 128 -10.63 -6.23 -2.31
CA LEU A 128 -11.23 -7.54 -2.58
C LEU A 128 -11.46 -8.27 -1.26
N LYS A 129 -12.61 -8.92 -1.13
CA LYS A 129 -12.96 -9.71 0.06
C LYS A 129 -13.39 -11.11 -0.33
N ARG A 130 -12.90 -12.10 0.42
CA ARG A 130 -13.30 -13.50 0.26
C ARG A 130 -13.28 -14.23 1.59
N GLN A 131 -14.31 -15.03 1.84
CA GLN A 131 -14.30 -16.04 2.90
C GLN A 131 -13.79 -17.36 2.35
N TYR A 132 -12.81 -17.96 3.01
CA TYR A 132 -12.29 -19.29 2.69
C TYR A 132 -12.16 -20.10 3.97
N GLN A 133 -13.04 -21.08 4.15
CA GLN A 133 -13.14 -21.87 5.39
C GLN A 133 -13.35 -20.95 6.61
N ASP A 134 -12.46 -21.00 7.60
CA ASP A 134 -12.44 -20.16 8.81
C ASP A 134 -11.57 -18.90 8.65
N GLU A 135 -11.17 -18.57 7.42
CA GLU A 135 -10.29 -17.46 7.11
C GLU A 135 -11.02 -16.35 6.36
N THR A 136 -10.66 -15.11 6.68
CA THR A 136 -11.04 -13.92 5.91
C THR A 136 -9.84 -13.45 5.12
N ILE A 137 -9.99 -13.40 3.80
CA ILE A 137 -8.98 -12.90 2.88
C ILE A 137 -9.40 -11.49 2.46
N LYS A 138 -8.50 -10.53 2.64
CA LYS A 138 -8.62 -9.18 2.09
C LYS A 138 -7.46 -8.95 1.14
N VAL A 139 -7.73 -8.37 -0.02
CA VAL A 139 -6.68 -8.00 -0.97
C VAL A 139 -6.87 -6.54 -1.33
N GLN A 140 -5.87 -5.71 -1.08
CA GLN A 140 -5.83 -4.37 -1.64
C GLN A 140 -5.10 -4.44 -2.97
N VAL A 141 -5.71 -3.89 -4.02
CA VAL A 141 -5.18 -3.89 -5.37
C VAL A 141 -4.85 -2.46 -5.75
N ASP A 142 -3.59 -2.21 -6.15
CA ASP A 142 -3.15 -0.91 -6.65
C ASP A 142 -3.21 -0.86 -8.20
N ILE A 143 -3.02 0.33 -8.75
CA ILE A 143 -2.98 0.58 -10.18
C ILE A 143 -1.80 -0.19 -10.80
N PRO A 144 -1.97 -0.79 -11.99
CA PRO A 144 -0.92 -1.56 -12.63
C PRO A 144 0.32 -0.73 -12.96
N ASN A 145 1.49 -1.34 -12.84
CA ASN A 145 2.75 -0.81 -13.32
C ASN A 145 2.92 -1.22 -14.78
N VAL A 146 3.11 -0.24 -15.66
CA VAL A 146 3.43 -0.45 -17.07
C VAL A 146 4.93 -0.18 -17.23
N ALA A 147 5.68 -1.18 -17.69
CA ALA A 147 7.07 -0.95 -18.07
C ALA A 147 7.10 0.05 -19.24
N PRO A 148 7.98 1.06 -19.21
CA PRO A 148 8.13 1.93 -20.37
C PRO A 148 8.56 1.07 -21.56
N GLU A 149 7.90 1.25 -22.71
CA GLU A 149 8.42 0.68 -23.95
C GLU A 149 9.80 1.29 -24.19
N GLU A 150 10.86 0.51 -23.99
CA GLU A 150 12.19 0.89 -24.42
C GLU A 150 12.10 1.08 -25.93
N ASN A 151 12.32 2.31 -26.40
CA ASN A 151 12.44 2.57 -27.84
C ASN A 151 13.55 1.65 -28.34
N GLU A 152 13.20 0.67 -29.17
CA GLU A 152 14.14 -0.25 -29.81
C GLU A 152 15.09 0.58 -30.70
N ASP A 153 16.19 1.09 -30.12
CA ASP A 153 17.36 1.47 -30.91
C ASP A 153 17.86 0.17 -31.54
N GLU A 154 17.82 0.13 -32.87
CA GLU A 154 18.16 -1.00 -33.73
C GLU A 154 19.57 -1.55 -33.43
N ASP A 155 19.68 -2.55 -32.55
CA ASP A 155 20.85 -3.41 -32.49
C ASP A 155 20.45 -4.88 -32.33
N ASP A 156 20.89 -5.63 -33.33
CA ASP A 156 20.51 -6.98 -33.74
C ASP A 156 21.04 -8.05 -32.76
N HIS A 157 20.44 -8.15 -31.57
CA HIS A 157 20.64 -9.26 -30.65
C HIS A 157 19.34 -10.04 -30.47
N GLU A 158 19.33 -11.30 -30.92
CA GLU A 158 18.34 -12.33 -30.57
C GLU A 158 18.39 -12.66 -29.05
N GLY A 159 18.12 -11.67 -28.21
CA GLY A 159 17.74 -11.84 -26.82
C GLY A 159 16.23 -11.96 -26.75
N GLU A 160 15.73 -12.91 -25.96
CA GLU A 160 14.31 -13.02 -25.63
C GLU A 160 13.75 -11.62 -25.38
N LYS A 161 12.72 -11.22 -26.16
CA LYS A 161 11.91 -10.06 -25.81
C LYS A 161 11.33 -10.38 -24.44
N ASN A 162 11.97 -9.87 -23.39
CA ASN A 162 11.40 -9.92 -22.06
C ASN A 162 10.21 -8.96 -22.12
N ASP A 163 9.05 -9.53 -22.43
CA ASP A 163 7.74 -8.97 -22.19
C ASP A 163 7.62 -8.79 -20.67
N TYR A 164 8.30 -7.78 -20.12
CA TYR A 164 7.95 -7.22 -18.82
C TYR A 164 6.62 -6.50 -19.01
N GLY A 165 5.60 -7.31 -19.26
CA GLY A 165 4.23 -6.89 -19.41
C GLY A 165 3.78 -6.21 -18.13
N THR A 166 2.66 -5.50 -18.25
CA THR A 166 1.98 -4.88 -17.12
C THR A 166 1.95 -5.80 -15.91
N SER A 167 2.34 -5.29 -14.75
CA SER A 167 2.24 -5.99 -13.47
C SER A 167 1.28 -5.26 -12.55
N ILE A 168 0.67 -5.98 -11.61
CA ILE A 168 -0.28 -5.39 -10.65
C ILE A 168 0.18 -5.62 -9.22
N PRO A 169 0.42 -4.54 -8.44
CA PRO A 169 0.77 -4.64 -7.03
C PRO A 169 -0.46 -5.01 -6.18
N LEU A 170 -0.27 -5.94 -5.26
CA LEU A 170 -1.29 -6.47 -4.36
C LEU A 170 -0.75 -6.52 -2.92
N VAL A 171 -1.59 -6.17 -1.95
CA VAL A 171 -1.37 -6.48 -0.54
C VAL A 171 -2.41 -7.49 -0.10
N VAL A 172 -1.99 -8.72 0.19
CA VAL A 172 -2.88 -9.81 0.59
C VAL A 172 -2.80 -9.99 2.10
N SER A 173 -3.93 -9.82 2.79
CA SER A 173 -4.07 -10.07 4.23
C SER A 173 -4.97 -11.27 4.48
N VAL A 174 -4.45 -12.27 5.20
CA VAL A 174 -5.22 -13.45 5.62
C VAL A 174 -5.40 -13.44 7.13
N PHE A 175 -6.64 -13.29 7.56
CA PHE A 175 -7.04 -13.29 8.96
C PHE A 175 -7.53 -14.67 9.38
N LYS A 176 -7.10 -15.14 10.54
CA LYS A 176 -7.51 -16.43 11.11
C LYS A 176 -8.05 -16.25 12.52
N GLY A 177 -9.21 -16.83 12.78
CA GLY A 177 -9.87 -16.72 14.08
C GLY A 177 -10.30 -15.29 14.42
N GLY A 178 -10.67 -15.06 15.68
CA GLY A 178 -11.24 -13.78 16.16
C GLY A 178 -10.26 -12.85 16.88
N ASN A 179 -8.96 -13.15 16.88
CA ASN A 179 -7.96 -12.36 17.61
C ASN A 179 -7.41 -11.17 16.81
N GLY A 180 -7.83 -11.00 15.55
CA GLY A 180 -7.43 -9.86 14.71
C GLY A 180 -6.02 -9.92 14.14
N VAL A 181 -5.28 -11.02 14.36
CA VAL A 181 -3.95 -11.22 13.77
C VAL A 181 -4.09 -11.61 12.30
N SER A 182 -3.24 -11.04 11.44
CA SER A 182 -3.17 -11.40 10.02
C SER A 182 -1.77 -11.77 9.58
N LEU A 183 -1.73 -12.63 8.57
CA LEU A 183 -0.55 -12.84 7.73
C LEU A 183 -0.69 -11.94 6.50
N GLU A 184 0.29 -11.08 6.28
CA GLU A 184 0.30 -10.09 5.21
C GLU A 184 1.40 -10.39 4.19
N PHE A 185 1.06 -10.32 2.92
CA PHE A 185 1.95 -10.55 1.80
C PHE A 185 1.97 -9.31 0.90
N GLY A 186 3.17 -8.82 0.57
CA GLY A 186 3.38 -7.97 -0.60
C GLY A 186 3.52 -8.87 -1.82
N VAL A 187 2.70 -8.64 -2.84
CA VAL A 187 2.62 -9.49 -4.02
C VAL A 187 2.65 -8.63 -5.28
N THR A 188 3.44 -9.06 -6.26
CA THR A 188 3.42 -8.51 -7.61
C THR A 188 2.90 -9.59 -8.55
N ALA A 189 1.76 -9.34 -9.19
CA ALA A 189 1.17 -10.28 -10.13
C ALA A 189 1.46 -9.88 -11.58
N PHE A 190 1.99 -10.83 -12.35
CA PHE A 190 2.26 -10.75 -13.78
C PHE A 190 1.24 -11.61 -14.55
N PRO A 191 1.17 -11.50 -15.89
CA PRO A 191 0.22 -12.27 -16.70
C PRO A 191 0.32 -13.79 -16.53
N ASP A 192 1.53 -14.30 -16.29
CA ASP A 192 1.82 -15.74 -16.23
C ASP A 192 2.21 -16.21 -14.82
N GLU A 193 2.55 -15.31 -13.90
CA GLU A 193 3.05 -15.67 -12.58
C GLU A 193 2.67 -14.68 -11.47
N VAL A 194 2.80 -15.13 -10.22
CA VAL A 194 2.59 -14.32 -9.02
C VAL A 194 3.84 -14.38 -8.17
N SER A 195 4.53 -13.24 -8.02
CA SER A 195 5.69 -13.06 -7.15
C SER A 195 5.25 -12.66 -5.75
N ILE A 196 5.91 -13.22 -4.72
CA ILE A 196 5.77 -12.78 -3.33
C ILE A 196 7.01 -11.98 -2.99
N ASP A 197 6.83 -10.69 -2.70
CA ASP A 197 7.92 -9.75 -2.48
C ASP A 197 8.24 -9.62 -0.99
N SER A 198 7.20 -9.69 -0.14
CA SER A 198 7.34 -9.60 1.32
C SER A 198 6.32 -10.47 2.04
N LEU A 199 6.67 -10.86 3.28
CA LEU A 199 5.83 -11.67 4.16
C LEU A 199 5.99 -11.23 5.61
N SER A 200 4.91 -10.73 6.21
CA SER A 200 4.91 -10.27 7.60
C SER A 200 3.69 -10.77 8.38
N VAL A 201 3.78 -10.72 9.71
CA VAL A 201 2.65 -10.98 10.62
C VAL A 201 2.26 -9.67 11.26
N LYS A 202 0.98 -9.28 11.13
CA LYS A 202 0.43 -8.05 11.70
C LYS A 202 -0.46 -8.36 12.89
N GLN A 203 -0.25 -7.63 13.98
CA GLN A 203 -1.13 -7.64 15.15
C GLN A 203 -2.26 -6.62 14.96
N PRO A 204 -3.43 -6.83 15.58
CA PRO A 204 -4.54 -5.88 15.48
C PRO A 204 -4.24 -4.48 16.04
N GLU A 205 -3.30 -4.40 17.00
CA GLU A 205 -2.90 -3.17 17.68
C GLU A 205 -1.72 -2.47 16.99
N ASP A 206 -1.13 -3.08 15.95
CA ASP A 206 0.00 -2.47 15.25
C ASP A 206 -0.50 -1.24 14.48
N SER A 207 -0.07 -0.06 14.92
CA SER A 207 -0.21 1.16 14.10
C SER A 207 0.85 1.18 13.02
N GLU A 208 0.59 1.89 11.92
CA GLU A 208 1.56 2.06 10.82
C GLU A 208 2.87 2.76 11.27
N GLU A 209 2.85 3.42 12.43
CA GLU A 209 4.03 4.08 13.03
C GLU A 209 4.88 3.12 13.88
N GLN A 210 4.37 1.92 14.16
CA GLN A 210 5.06 0.92 14.97
C GLN A 210 6.00 0.11 14.08
N LEU A 211 7.30 0.20 14.36
CA LEU A 211 8.37 -0.52 13.64
C LEU A 211 8.37 -2.03 14.01
N ALA A 212 7.28 -2.71 13.66
CA ALA A 212 7.16 -4.15 13.78
C ALA A 212 8.20 -4.83 12.87
N TYR A 213 8.63 -6.03 13.24
CA TYR A 213 9.53 -6.81 12.41
C TYR A 213 8.78 -7.30 11.16
N GLU A 214 9.24 -6.90 9.98
CA GLU A 214 8.57 -7.19 8.70
C GLU A 214 8.96 -8.53 8.08
N GLY A 215 9.89 -9.27 8.71
CA GLY A 215 10.46 -10.48 8.13
C GLY A 215 11.77 -10.22 7.36
N PRO A 216 12.50 -11.28 6.98
CA PRO A 216 13.57 -11.18 5.99
C PRO A 216 12.99 -10.98 4.58
N ASP A 217 13.86 -10.72 3.59
CA ASP A 217 13.47 -10.78 2.18
C ASP A 217 12.90 -12.17 1.86
N PHE A 218 11.80 -12.24 1.09
CA PHE A 218 11.13 -13.53 0.83
C PHE A 218 12.05 -14.55 0.13
N THR A 219 12.95 -14.06 -0.74
CA THR A 219 13.94 -14.87 -1.46
C THR A 219 14.97 -15.54 -0.55
N ASP A 220 15.19 -15.01 0.65
CA ASP A 220 16.14 -15.56 1.63
C ASP A 220 15.55 -16.71 2.45
N LEU A 221 14.25 -17.01 2.31
CA LEU A 221 13.59 -18.13 2.96
C LEU A 221 13.98 -19.47 2.33
N ASP A 222 13.80 -20.57 3.05
CA ASP A 222 13.97 -21.92 2.49
C ASP A 222 13.08 -22.15 1.26
N GLU A 223 13.60 -22.78 0.21
CA GLU A 223 12.87 -22.98 -1.04
C GLU A 223 11.54 -23.73 -0.86
N ASN A 224 11.49 -24.72 0.05
CA ASN A 224 10.24 -25.46 0.29
C ASN A 224 9.22 -24.57 1.01
N LEU A 225 9.69 -23.67 1.87
CA LEU A 225 8.84 -22.69 2.53
C LEU A 225 8.28 -21.69 1.52
N GLN A 226 9.11 -21.17 0.60
CA GLN A 226 8.66 -20.30 -0.48
C GLN A 226 7.59 -20.99 -1.34
N LYS A 227 7.86 -22.21 -1.83
CA LYS A 227 6.91 -23.03 -2.62
C LYS A 227 5.60 -23.26 -1.87
N ALA A 228 5.66 -23.52 -0.56
CA ALA A 228 4.47 -23.70 0.26
C ALA A 228 3.61 -22.42 0.35
N PHE A 229 4.21 -21.24 0.44
CA PHE A 229 3.48 -19.97 0.47
C PHE A 229 2.89 -19.58 -0.88
N HIS A 230 3.57 -19.85 -2.00
CA HIS A 230 2.94 -19.72 -3.32
C HIS A 230 1.70 -20.62 -3.42
N LYS A 231 1.81 -21.89 -3.01
CA LYS A 231 0.64 -22.80 -3.03
C LYS A 231 -0.46 -22.35 -2.08
N TYR A 232 -0.10 -21.78 -0.93
CA TYR A 232 -1.03 -21.23 0.05
C TYR A 232 -1.87 -20.09 -0.53
N LEU A 233 -1.26 -19.14 -1.26
CA LEU A 233 -1.95 -18.03 -1.92
C LEU A 233 -2.78 -18.50 -3.14
N GLU A 234 -2.25 -19.44 -3.92
CA GLU A 234 -2.93 -20.01 -5.09
C GLU A 234 -4.28 -20.64 -4.71
N ILE A 235 -4.32 -21.45 -3.65
CA ILE A 235 -5.55 -22.10 -3.14
C ILE A 235 -6.57 -21.05 -2.67
N ARG A 236 -6.09 -19.89 -2.19
CA ARG A 236 -6.93 -18.76 -1.73
C ARG A 236 -7.40 -17.87 -2.88
N GLY A 237 -7.03 -18.20 -4.11
CA GLY A 237 -7.50 -17.53 -5.32
C GLY A 237 -6.56 -16.46 -5.86
N ILE A 238 -5.37 -16.29 -5.27
CA ILE A 238 -4.34 -15.39 -5.80
C ILE A 238 -3.51 -16.19 -6.81
N LYS A 239 -3.90 -16.09 -8.08
CA LYS A 239 -3.32 -16.84 -9.20
C LYS A 239 -3.49 -16.03 -10.49
N PRO A 240 -2.68 -16.28 -11.54
CA PRO A 240 -2.73 -15.52 -12.79
C PRO A 240 -4.13 -15.41 -13.40
N SER A 241 -4.88 -16.53 -13.45
CA SER A 241 -6.25 -16.51 -14.00
C SER A 241 -7.23 -15.57 -13.26
N THR A 242 -6.98 -15.28 -11.99
CA THR A 242 -7.77 -14.32 -11.22
C THR A 242 -7.24 -12.89 -11.36
N THR A 243 -5.91 -12.73 -11.38
CA THR A 243 -5.25 -11.42 -11.36
C THR A 243 -5.22 -10.74 -12.73
N ASN A 244 -5.28 -11.50 -13.82
CA ASN A 244 -5.26 -10.92 -15.17
C ASN A 244 -6.49 -10.05 -15.44
N PHE A 245 -7.67 -10.48 -14.98
CA PHE A 245 -8.88 -9.65 -15.00
C PHE A 245 -8.70 -8.33 -14.24
N LEU A 246 -7.97 -8.34 -13.12
CA LEU A 246 -7.74 -7.14 -12.32
C LEU A 246 -6.90 -6.09 -13.06
N GLN A 247 -6.05 -6.49 -14.00
CA GLN A 247 -5.28 -5.54 -14.80
C GLN A 247 -6.20 -4.64 -15.62
N GLU A 248 -7.10 -5.23 -16.41
CA GLU A 248 -8.08 -4.49 -17.21
C GLU A 248 -9.03 -3.67 -16.33
N TYR A 249 -9.51 -4.27 -15.24
CA TYR A 249 -10.39 -3.59 -14.29
C TYR A 249 -9.73 -2.34 -13.70
N MET A 250 -8.48 -2.45 -13.24
CA MET A 250 -7.77 -1.33 -12.63
C MET A 250 -7.30 -0.28 -13.64
N PHE A 251 -7.03 -0.64 -14.90
CA PHE A 251 -6.84 0.36 -15.95
C PHE A 251 -8.10 1.20 -16.20
N SER A 252 -9.26 0.55 -16.25
CA SER A 252 -10.53 1.27 -16.40
C SER A 252 -10.79 2.17 -15.19
N LYS A 253 -10.50 1.70 -13.97
CA LYS A 253 -10.57 2.53 -12.77
C LYS A 253 -9.63 3.74 -12.84
N ASP A 254 -8.36 3.56 -13.19
CA ASP A 254 -7.37 4.65 -13.25
C ASP A 254 -7.83 5.78 -14.18
N ASN A 255 -8.37 5.43 -15.36
CA ASN A 255 -8.91 6.42 -16.29
C ASN A 255 -10.12 7.18 -15.75
N ASN A 256 -11.03 6.48 -15.08
CA ASN A 256 -12.19 7.10 -14.44
C ASN A 256 -11.77 8.06 -13.31
N GLU A 257 -10.83 7.63 -12.46
CA GLU A 257 -10.28 8.46 -11.39
C GLU A 257 -9.51 9.67 -11.93
N TYR A 258 -8.76 9.52 -13.03
CA TYR A 258 -8.09 10.63 -13.71
C TYR A 258 -9.09 11.68 -14.20
N LEU A 259 -10.15 11.24 -14.87
CA LEU A 259 -11.20 12.11 -15.37
C LEU A 259 -11.89 12.87 -14.23
N ASP A 260 -12.21 12.19 -13.13
CA ASP A 260 -12.84 12.82 -11.97
C ASP A 260 -11.88 13.75 -11.22
N TRP A 261 -10.58 13.41 -11.16
CA TRP A 261 -9.55 14.29 -10.65
C TRP A 261 -9.44 15.58 -11.46
N LEU A 262 -9.43 15.51 -12.79
CA LEU A 262 -9.40 16.69 -13.66
C LEU A 262 -10.63 17.59 -13.45
N LYS A 263 -11.83 17.01 -13.34
CA LYS A 263 -13.07 17.76 -13.04
C LYS A 263 -12.98 18.45 -11.68
N ASN A 264 -12.49 17.75 -10.66
CA ASN A 264 -12.31 18.30 -9.32
C ASN A 264 -11.27 19.43 -9.30
N LEU A 265 -10.18 19.28 -10.05
CA LEU A 265 -9.16 20.31 -10.21
C LEU A 265 -9.74 21.55 -10.89
N LYS A 266 -10.46 21.39 -12.00
CA LYS A 266 -11.16 22.50 -12.67
C LYS A 266 -12.12 23.22 -11.72
N ASN A 267 -12.97 22.47 -11.02
CA ASN A 267 -13.91 23.01 -10.04
C ASN A 267 -13.24 23.78 -8.89
N PHE A 268 -11.98 23.47 -8.57
CA PHE A 268 -11.20 24.20 -7.57
C PHE A 268 -10.68 25.53 -8.12
N ILE A 269 -10.20 25.57 -9.36
CA ILE A 269 -9.67 26.78 -10.01
C ILE A 269 -10.78 27.79 -10.34
N GLU A 270 -11.98 27.33 -10.66
CA GLU A 270 -13.13 28.20 -10.96
C GLU A 270 -13.76 28.87 -9.72
N LYS A 271 -13.35 28.50 -8.50
CA LYS A 271 -13.88 29.04 -7.23
C LYS A 271 -13.12 30.27 -6.74
#